data_AF-A0A7S0F867-F1
#
_entry.id   AF-A0A7S0F867-F1
#
_cell.length_a   1.000
_cell.length_b   1.000
_cell.length_c   1.000
_cell.angle_alpha   90.00
_cell.angle_beta   90.00
_cell.angle_gamma   90.00
#
_symmetry.space_group_name_H-M   'P 1'
#
loop_
_entity.id
_entity.type
_entity.pdbx_description
1 polymer ?
#
loop_
_entity_poly.entity_id
_entity_poly.type
_entity_poly.pdbx_seq_one_letter_code
_entity_poly.pdbx_strand_id
1 'polypeptide(L)'
;MEDDNSIGSMPIKATDSKSAERAESGEFSSKVAEDRWWRSEVAARGGDVAGAGYLATKVPREAKLETGEWSPKALSLWKQKDLDSCEEWATQKRTQWAKEGSDIRKQHPDKDELENWIKNTCKVTRDKALVVRVQPRVFFDISLDDKPAGRIVMQLRFDKVPKTCENFRALCTGEKGFGYKNSIMHRVIPGFMCQGGDFTNFNGTGGKSIYGGKFEDENFGLKHTGPGILSMANSGPHTNGSQFFLCIEKTEWLDGKHVVFGKVTDGMDVVKAIAAVGSKSGKTSAPVSITHCGEVEFEDFN
;
A
#
# COMPACT_ATOMS: atom_id res chain seq x y z
N MET A 1 46.62 38.04 39.84
CA MET A 1 45.92 36.85 39.33
C MET A 1 44.43 37.16 39.47
N GLU A 2 43.88 38.21 38.85
CA GLU A 2 43.86 38.53 37.40
C GLU A 2 43.54 37.31 36.55
N ASP A 3 42.30 37.32 36.04
CA ASP A 3 41.79 36.90 34.72
C ASP A 3 40.26 37.15 34.80
N ASP A 4 39.77 38.37 34.61
CA ASP A 4 39.47 39.03 33.33
C ASP A 4 38.88 38.09 32.28
N ASN A 5 37.57 38.25 31.98
CA ASN A 5 37.21 38.34 30.58
C ASN A 5 36.00 39.24 30.34
N SER A 6 36.37 40.40 29.84
CA SER A 6 35.58 41.49 29.28
C SER A 6 34.50 41.14 28.26
N ILE A 7 33.55 42.07 28.19
CA ILE A 7 32.49 42.25 27.20
C ILE A 7 33.12 42.68 25.86
N GLY A 8 32.82 41.97 24.78
CA GLY A 8 33.21 42.31 23.40
C GLY A 8 31.99 42.42 22.48
N SER A 9 31.76 43.64 22.00
CA SER A 9 30.71 44.06 21.06
C SER A 9 30.88 43.50 19.64
N MET A 10 29.75 43.44 18.92
CA MET A 10 29.45 42.99 17.54
C MET A 10 30.51 43.29 16.45
N PRO A 11 30.47 42.57 15.31
CA PRO A 11 29.71 43.13 14.19
C PRO A 11 28.79 42.13 13.47
N ILE A 12 27.61 42.65 13.13
CA ILE A 12 26.66 42.11 12.15
C ILE A 12 27.37 42.10 10.78
N LYS A 13 27.56 40.92 10.19
CA LYS A 13 27.80 40.78 8.75
C LYS A 13 26.55 40.17 8.11
N ALA A 14 25.82 41.02 7.40
CA ALA A 14 24.90 40.62 6.36
C ALA A 14 25.73 40.05 5.19
N THR A 15 25.40 38.84 4.74
CA THR A 15 25.69 38.40 3.37
C THR A 15 24.60 37.44 2.92
N ASP A 16 23.77 37.97 2.02
CA ASP A 16 23.26 37.34 0.81
C ASP A 16 22.37 36.10 0.93
N SER A 17 21.09 36.42 0.80
CA SER A 17 20.08 35.69 0.04
C SER A 17 20.66 34.83 -1.09
N LYS A 18 20.63 33.51 -0.90
CA LYS A 18 20.25 32.58 -1.96
C LYS A 18 19.17 31.67 -1.39
N SER A 19 17.93 32.14 -1.49
CA SER A 19 16.77 31.28 -1.61
C SER A 19 17.06 30.27 -2.72
N ALA A 20 17.44 29.06 -2.33
CA ALA A 20 17.40 27.93 -3.21
C ALA A 20 15.92 27.70 -3.52
N GLU A 21 15.45 28.31 -4.61
CA GLU A 21 14.21 27.91 -5.28
C GLU A 21 14.35 26.44 -5.60
N ARG A 22 13.75 25.64 -4.72
CA ARG A 22 13.44 24.25 -4.97
C ARG A 22 12.56 24.26 -6.22
N ALA A 23 13.09 23.75 -7.33
CA ALA A 23 12.29 23.43 -8.50
C ALA A 23 11.04 22.68 -8.00
N GLU A 24 9.88 23.34 -8.07
CA GLU A 24 8.60 22.68 -7.89
C GLU A 24 8.50 21.67 -9.02
N SER A 25 8.84 20.42 -8.72
CA SER A 25 8.53 19.27 -9.55
C SER A 25 7.05 19.39 -9.92
N GLY A 26 6.77 19.62 -11.20
CA GLY A 26 5.43 19.78 -11.79
C GLY A 26 4.58 18.50 -11.73
N GLU A 27 4.58 17.80 -10.61
CA GLU A 27 3.81 16.59 -10.40
C GLU A 27 2.33 16.93 -10.23
N PHE A 28 1.54 16.53 -11.22
CA PHE A 28 0.11 16.35 -11.04
C PHE A 28 -0.14 15.23 -10.02
N SER A 29 -0.54 15.64 -8.83
CA SER A 29 -1.03 14.75 -7.79
C SER A 29 -2.56 14.77 -7.83
N SER A 30 -3.20 13.69 -8.32
CA SER A 30 -4.67 13.60 -8.24
C SER A 30 -5.10 13.64 -6.77
N LYS A 31 -6.11 14.47 -6.44
CA LYS A 31 -6.74 14.47 -5.11
C LYS A 31 -7.40 13.12 -4.80
N VAL A 32 -7.72 12.33 -5.82
CA VAL A 32 -8.30 10.98 -5.71
C VAL A 32 -7.35 9.94 -5.11
N ALA A 33 -6.05 10.23 -5.01
CA ALA A 33 -5.09 9.43 -4.25
C ALA A 33 -5.06 9.84 -2.76
N GLU A 34 -6.24 9.91 -2.15
CA GLU A 34 -6.47 10.30 -0.75
C GLU A 34 -5.85 9.33 0.26
N ASP A 35 -5.57 8.10 -0.15
CA ASP A 35 -4.83 7.19 0.69
C ASP A 35 -3.32 7.39 0.48
N ARG A 36 -2.69 8.22 1.33
CA ARG A 36 -1.22 8.46 1.31
C ARG A 36 -0.42 7.15 1.31
N TRP A 37 -1.00 6.04 1.80
CA TRP A 37 -0.40 4.72 1.73
C TRP A 37 -0.19 4.20 0.29
N TRP A 38 -1.06 4.56 -0.66
CA TRP A 38 -0.91 4.16 -2.08
C TRP A 38 0.35 4.79 -2.68
N ARG A 39 0.79 5.91 -2.11
CA ARG A 39 1.87 6.76 -2.63
C ARG A 39 3.20 6.59 -1.90
N SER A 40 3.29 5.78 -0.85
CA SER A 40 4.56 5.64 -0.10
C SER A 40 5.62 4.93 -0.96
N GLU A 41 6.28 5.71 -1.81
CA GLU A 41 7.62 5.44 -2.32
C GLU A 41 8.59 5.78 -1.19
N VAL A 42 9.19 4.76 -0.59
CA VAL A 42 10.44 4.96 0.14
C VAL A 42 11.54 4.92 -0.90
N ALA A 43 12.30 6.02 -1.00
CA ALA A 43 13.50 6.14 -1.80
C ALA A 43 14.48 5.01 -1.45
N ALA A 44 14.54 3.97 -2.28
CA ALA A 44 15.59 2.97 -2.22
C ALA A 44 16.75 3.47 -3.11
N ARG A 45 17.82 3.93 -2.46
CA ARG A 45 19.12 4.14 -3.11
C ARG A 45 19.63 2.80 -3.65
N GLY A 46 20.34 2.90 -4.78
CA GLY A 46 20.81 1.83 -5.65
C GLY A 46 21.26 0.52 -5.01
N GLY A 47 20.87 -0.56 -5.67
CA GLY A 47 21.39 -1.91 -5.48
C GLY A 47 20.96 -2.77 -6.66
N ASP A 48 21.88 -3.02 -7.58
CA ASP A 48 21.72 -3.97 -8.68
C ASP A 48 21.47 -5.37 -8.12
N VAL A 49 20.47 -6.06 -8.67
CA VAL A 49 20.37 -7.53 -8.59
C VAL A 49 20.03 -8.07 -9.96
N ALA A 50 21.05 -8.65 -10.58
CA ALA A 50 20.96 -9.46 -11.77
C ALA A 50 20.14 -10.74 -11.47
N GLY A 51 19.11 -10.96 -12.28
CA GLY A 51 18.22 -12.11 -12.21
C GLY A 51 17.20 -12.02 -13.35
N ALA A 52 17.67 -12.22 -14.58
CA ALA A 52 16.86 -12.22 -15.79
C ALA A 52 15.88 -13.41 -15.74
N GLY A 53 14.66 -13.15 -15.27
CA GLY A 53 13.59 -14.16 -15.18
C GLY A 53 12.35 -13.76 -14.37
N TYR A 54 12.37 -12.66 -13.59
CA TYR A 54 11.30 -12.36 -12.63
C TYR A 54 10.71 -10.92 -12.70
N LEU A 55 10.94 -10.19 -13.79
CA LEU A 55 10.54 -8.76 -13.90
C LEU A 55 9.32 -8.50 -14.78
N ALA A 56 8.63 -9.54 -15.26
CA ALA A 56 7.42 -9.45 -16.08
C ALA A 56 6.08 -9.46 -15.29
N THR A 57 6.09 -9.48 -13.95
CA THR A 57 4.93 -9.91 -13.14
C THR A 57 4.28 -8.82 -12.26
N LYS A 58 4.46 -7.52 -12.55
CA LYS A 58 3.98 -6.44 -11.66
C LYS A 58 2.51 -6.01 -11.84
N VAL A 59 1.81 -6.57 -12.81
CA VAL A 59 0.42 -6.26 -13.18
C VAL A 59 -0.23 -7.58 -13.60
N PRO A 60 -1.46 -7.92 -13.14
CA PRO A 60 -2.15 -9.12 -13.61
C PRO A 60 -2.20 -9.17 -15.13
N ARG A 61 -2.08 -10.36 -15.71
CA ARG A 61 -1.97 -10.52 -17.17
C ARG A 61 -3.18 -9.91 -17.89
N GLU A 62 -4.34 -9.99 -17.26
CA GLU A 62 -5.65 -9.52 -17.73
C GLU A 62 -5.79 -8.00 -17.71
N ALA A 63 -4.95 -7.30 -16.94
CA ALA A 63 -4.97 -5.85 -16.86
C ALA A 63 -4.28 -5.17 -18.05
N LYS A 64 -3.52 -5.91 -18.86
CA LYS A 64 -2.85 -5.44 -20.07
C LYS A 64 -3.24 -6.28 -21.29
N LEU A 65 -3.47 -5.62 -22.42
CA LEU A 65 -3.59 -6.29 -23.72
C LEU A 65 -2.21 -6.81 -24.16
N GLU A 66 -2.18 -7.71 -25.14
CA GLU A 66 -0.91 -8.20 -25.73
C GLU A 66 -0.06 -7.06 -26.31
N THR A 67 -0.69 -5.95 -26.70
CA THR A 67 -0.03 -4.71 -27.18
C THR A 67 0.68 -3.92 -26.07
N GLY A 68 0.48 -4.26 -24.80
CA GLY A 68 0.98 -3.51 -23.64
C GLY A 68 0.09 -2.34 -23.21
N GLU A 69 -1.02 -2.11 -23.91
CA GLU A 69 -2.04 -1.13 -23.50
C GLU A 69 -2.88 -1.64 -22.34
N TRP A 70 -3.49 -0.73 -21.57
CA TRP A 70 -4.42 -1.12 -20.49
C TRP A 70 -5.68 -1.74 -21.07
N SER A 71 -6.13 -2.84 -20.48
CA SER A 71 -7.41 -3.44 -20.86
C SER A 71 -8.57 -2.49 -20.53
N PRO A 72 -9.73 -2.61 -21.21
CA PRO A 72 -10.92 -1.81 -20.90
C PRO A 72 -11.31 -1.91 -19.41
N LYS A 73 -11.17 -3.10 -18.82
CA LYS A 73 -11.42 -3.30 -17.40
C LYS A 73 -10.44 -2.52 -16.54
N ALA A 74 -9.14 -2.58 -16.80
CA ALA A 74 -8.18 -1.74 -16.08
C ALA A 74 -8.48 -0.24 -16.22
N LEU A 75 -8.81 0.23 -17.43
CA LEU A 75 -9.18 1.62 -17.68
C LEU A 75 -10.45 2.05 -16.93
N SER A 76 -11.42 1.15 -16.73
CA SER A 76 -12.63 1.44 -15.94
C SER A 76 -12.34 1.76 -14.46
N LEU A 77 -11.18 1.34 -13.94
CA LEU A 77 -10.73 1.70 -12.59
C LEU A 77 -10.25 3.15 -12.51
N TRP A 78 -10.07 3.85 -13.63
CA TRP A 78 -9.87 5.29 -13.71
C TRP A 78 -11.24 5.99 -13.78
N LYS A 79 -11.72 6.47 -12.64
CA LYS A 79 -13.12 6.88 -12.44
C LYS A 79 -13.32 8.33 -12.88
N GLN A 80 -14.59 8.76 -12.98
CA GLN A 80 -14.94 10.14 -13.34
C GLN A 80 -14.23 11.17 -12.46
N LYS A 81 -14.18 10.94 -11.14
CA LYS A 81 -13.44 11.80 -10.20
C LYS A 81 -11.96 11.99 -10.54
N ASP A 82 -11.32 10.98 -11.14
CA ASP A 82 -9.92 11.06 -11.57
C ASP A 82 -9.78 11.95 -12.81
N LEU A 83 -10.72 11.82 -13.75
CA LEU A 83 -10.81 12.69 -14.93
C LEU A 83 -11.07 14.14 -14.52
N ASP A 84 -12.01 14.37 -13.61
CA ASP A 84 -12.33 15.70 -13.10
C ASP A 84 -11.11 16.34 -12.40
N SER A 85 -10.34 15.53 -11.64
CA SER A 85 -9.10 15.99 -11.02
C SER A 85 -8.02 16.35 -12.04
N CYS A 86 -7.89 15.56 -13.13
CA CYS A 86 -7.01 15.89 -14.24
C CYS A 86 -7.40 17.21 -14.89
N GLU A 87 -8.69 17.45 -15.11
CA GLU A 87 -9.18 18.65 -15.76
C GLU A 87 -9.06 19.89 -14.87
N GLU A 88 -9.33 19.77 -13.57
CA GLU A 88 -9.06 20.84 -12.59
C GLU A 88 -7.58 21.26 -12.66
N TRP A 89 -6.67 20.28 -12.62
CA TRP A 89 -5.24 20.56 -12.69
C TRP A 89 -4.82 21.14 -14.03
N ALA A 90 -5.31 20.58 -15.15
CA ALA A 90 -5.02 21.08 -16.49
C ALA A 90 -5.48 22.54 -16.63
N THR A 91 -6.67 22.87 -16.15
CA THR A 91 -7.20 24.24 -16.11
C THR A 91 -6.32 25.18 -15.30
N GLN A 92 -5.83 24.73 -14.14
CA GLN A 92 -4.87 25.51 -13.34
C GLN A 92 -3.57 25.76 -14.11
N LYS A 93 -3.03 24.75 -14.81
CA LYS A 93 -1.80 24.88 -15.60
C LYS A 93 -1.96 25.79 -16.81
N ARG A 94 -3.08 25.70 -17.53
CA ARG A 94 -3.42 26.65 -18.61
C ARG A 94 -3.54 28.09 -18.09
N THR A 95 -4.16 28.28 -16.92
CA THR A 95 -4.28 29.59 -16.28
C THR A 95 -2.92 30.15 -15.85
N GLN A 96 -2.03 29.31 -15.33
CA GLN A 96 -0.65 29.70 -15.00
C GLN A 96 0.13 30.09 -16.26
N TRP A 97 0.00 29.31 -17.32
CA TRP A 97 0.68 29.54 -18.59
C TRP A 97 0.23 30.82 -19.30
N ALA A 98 -1.06 31.18 -19.20
CA ALA A 98 -1.58 32.41 -19.78
C ALA A 98 -0.96 33.69 -19.18
N LYS A 99 -0.36 33.62 -17.99
CA LYS A 99 0.33 34.75 -17.37
C LYS A 99 1.66 35.00 -18.08
N GLU A 100 1.86 36.24 -18.52
CA GLU A 100 3.11 36.69 -19.14
C GLU A 100 4.31 36.48 -18.20
N GLY A 101 5.43 36.01 -18.75
CA GLY A 101 6.66 35.76 -18.00
C GLY A 101 6.62 34.55 -17.05
N SER A 102 5.53 33.78 -17.00
CA SER A 102 5.44 32.57 -16.16
C SER A 102 6.46 31.52 -16.56
N ASP A 103 7.00 30.78 -15.58
CA ASP A 103 8.02 29.76 -15.84
C ASP A 103 7.48 28.60 -16.69
N ILE A 104 6.21 28.25 -16.52
CA ILE A 104 5.57 27.23 -17.36
C ILE A 104 5.48 27.66 -18.82
N ARG A 105 5.31 28.96 -19.12
CA ARG A 105 5.34 29.49 -20.49
C ARG A 105 6.76 29.57 -21.05
N LYS A 106 7.77 29.74 -20.20
CA LYS A 106 9.18 29.59 -20.61
C LYS A 106 9.52 28.14 -20.96
N GLN A 107 8.96 27.18 -20.22
CA GLN A 107 9.18 25.74 -20.42
C GLN A 107 8.41 25.18 -21.63
N HIS A 108 7.24 25.73 -21.91
CA HIS A 108 6.37 25.34 -23.02
C HIS A 108 5.99 26.60 -23.80
N PRO A 109 6.81 27.08 -24.77
CA PRO A 109 6.59 28.38 -25.40
C PRO A 109 5.31 28.50 -26.22
N ASP A 110 4.85 27.41 -26.82
CA ASP A 110 3.60 27.35 -27.57
C ASP A 110 2.52 26.52 -26.88
N LYS A 111 1.27 26.73 -27.32
CA LYS A 111 0.10 26.11 -26.71
C LYS A 111 0.03 24.61 -26.98
N ASP A 112 0.52 24.14 -28.12
CA ASP A 112 0.45 22.71 -28.47
C ASP A 112 1.43 21.90 -27.63
N GLU A 113 2.62 22.42 -27.36
CA GLU A 113 3.57 21.86 -26.40
C GLU A 113 2.98 21.77 -24.99
N LEU A 114 2.30 22.83 -24.52
CA LEU A 114 1.60 22.83 -23.23
C LEU A 114 0.53 21.73 -23.18
N GLU A 115 -0.35 21.65 -24.18
CA GLU A 115 -1.43 20.66 -24.19
C GLU A 115 -0.89 19.22 -24.30
N ASN A 116 0.16 19.01 -25.08
CA ASN A 116 0.85 17.71 -25.15
C ASN A 116 1.47 17.33 -23.82
N TRP A 117 2.12 18.28 -23.13
CA TRP A 117 2.68 18.06 -21.80
C TRP A 117 1.59 17.74 -20.76
N ILE A 118 0.48 18.49 -20.75
CA ILE A 118 -0.68 18.23 -19.88
C ILE A 118 -1.23 16.82 -20.15
N LYS A 119 -1.50 16.49 -21.41
CA LYS A 119 -2.03 15.18 -21.81
C LYS A 119 -1.11 14.04 -21.40
N ASN A 120 0.19 14.18 -21.63
CA ASN A 120 1.17 13.17 -21.24
C ASN A 120 1.26 13.03 -19.71
N THR A 121 1.21 14.14 -18.97
CA THR A 121 1.24 14.12 -17.50
C THR A 121 0.02 13.40 -16.93
N CYS A 122 -1.18 13.72 -17.42
CA CYS A 122 -2.41 13.01 -17.04
C CYS A 122 -2.34 11.51 -17.39
N LYS A 123 -1.80 11.16 -18.57
CA LYS A 123 -1.58 9.77 -18.97
C LYS A 123 -0.64 9.04 -18.02
N VAL A 124 0.53 9.62 -17.70
CA VAL A 124 1.51 9.02 -16.79
C VAL A 124 0.91 8.84 -15.39
N THR A 125 0.16 9.83 -14.89
CA THR A 125 -0.51 9.72 -13.59
C THR A 125 -1.57 8.62 -13.59
N ARG A 126 -2.37 8.50 -14.65
CA ARG A 126 -3.31 7.38 -14.82
C ARG A 126 -2.57 6.05 -14.81
N ASP A 127 -1.52 5.91 -15.61
CA ASP A 127 -0.80 4.65 -15.75
C ASP A 127 -0.16 4.24 -14.41
N LYS A 128 0.43 5.18 -13.65
CA LYS A 128 0.92 4.94 -12.28
C LYS A 128 -0.20 4.51 -11.32
N ALA A 129 -1.35 5.16 -11.37
CA ALA A 129 -2.49 4.81 -10.52
C ALA A 129 -3.04 3.42 -10.85
N LEU A 130 -3.13 3.08 -12.14
CA LEU A 130 -3.63 1.79 -12.60
C LEU A 130 -2.71 0.65 -12.16
N VAL A 131 -1.39 0.82 -12.17
CA VAL A 131 -0.45 -0.19 -11.61
C VAL A 131 -0.84 -0.59 -10.19
N VAL A 132 -1.31 0.34 -9.36
CA VAL A 132 -1.74 0.02 -7.99
C VAL A 132 -3.18 -0.51 -7.95
N ARG A 133 -4.11 0.05 -8.72
CA ARG A 133 -5.53 -0.31 -8.66
C ARG A 133 -5.84 -1.71 -9.19
N VAL A 134 -5.02 -2.20 -10.11
CA VAL A 134 -5.11 -3.55 -10.68
C VAL A 134 -4.42 -4.60 -9.82
N GLN A 135 -3.75 -4.23 -8.72
CA GLN A 135 -3.10 -5.23 -7.86
C GLN A 135 -4.13 -6.23 -7.31
N PRO A 136 -3.77 -7.53 -7.21
CA PRO A 136 -4.66 -8.59 -6.76
C PRO A 136 -5.41 -8.26 -5.47
N ARG A 137 -6.66 -8.69 -5.41
CA ARG A 137 -7.51 -8.57 -4.23
C ARG A 137 -7.85 -9.97 -3.75
N VAL A 138 -7.79 -10.19 -2.45
CA VAL A 138 -8.18 -11.44 -1.80
C VAL A 138 -9.30 -11.15 -0.82
N PHE A 139 -10.09 -12.16 -0.48
CA PHE A 139 -11.21 -11.99 0.43
C PHE A 139 -11.26 -13.06 1.52
N PHE A 140 -11.88 -12.70 2.64
CA PHE A 140 -12.29 -13.60 3.71
C PHE A 140 -13.77 -13.43 4.00
N ASP A 141 -14.53 -14.52 3.98
CA ASP A 141 -15.87 -14.59 4.55
C ASP A 141 -15.76 -15.05 6.01
N ILE A 142 -16.11 -14.14 6.92
CA ILE A 142 -15.91 -14.31 8.35
C ILE A 142 -17.20 -14.80 9.00
N SER A 143 -17.06 -15.74 9.94
CA SER A 143 -18.11 -16.00 10.93
C SER A 143 -17.64 -15.66 12.34
N LEU A 144 -18.59 -15.23 13.16
CA LEU A 144 -18.46 -15.01 14.60
C LEU A 144 -19.44 -15.95 15.28
N ASP A 145 -18.95 -16.89 16.10
CA ASP A 145 -19.80 -17.90 16.76
C ASP A 145 -20.69 -18.66 15.76
N ASP A 146 -20.07 -19.13 14.66
CA ASP A 146 -20.69 -19.83 13.53
C ASP A 146 -21.79 -19.04 12.79
N LYS A 147 -21.95 -17.74 13.09
CA LYS A 147 -22.87 -16.84 12.38
C LYS A 147 -22.10 -16.00 11.36
N PRO A 148 -22.58 -15.91 10.11
CA PRO A 148 -21.96 -15.04 9.11
C PRO A 148 -21.86 -13.59 9.60
N ALA A 149 -20.67 -13.02 9.58
CA ALA A 149 -20.39 -11.65 10.01
C ALA A 149 -20.12 -10.70 8.83
N GLY A 150 -19.76 -11.25 7.67
CA GLY A 150 -19.55 -10.49 6.44
C GLY A 150 -18.23 -10.84 5.75
N ARG A 151 -17.93 -10.10 4.67
CA ARG A 151 -16.74 -10.27 3.85
C ARG A 151 -15.73 -9.15 4.10
N ILE A 152 -14.46 -9.51 4.22
CA ILE A 152 -13.33 -8.58 4.19
C ILE A 152 -12.65 -8.74 2.84
N VAL A 153 -12.45 -7.64 2.10
CA VAL A 153 -11.66 -7.63 0.87
C VAL A 153 -10.36 -6.86 1.12
N MET A 154 -9.23 -7.45 0.75
CA MET A 154 -7.90 -6.87 0.93
C MET A 154 -7.18 -6.76 -0.41
N GLN A 155 -6.63 -5.58 -0.70
CA GLN A 155 -5.73 -5.38 -1.83
C GLN A 155 -4.28 -5.63 -1.40
N LEU A 156 -3.58 -6.43 -2.20
CA LEU A 156 -2.17 -6.79 -1.98
C LEU A 156 -1.23 -5.85 -2.75
N ARG A 157 0.04 -5.78 -2.35
CA ARG A 157 1.08 -4.93 -2.96
C ARG A 157 2.16 -5.74 -3.65
N PHE A 158 1.78 -6.51 -4.68
CA PHE A 158 2.76 -7.26 -5.50
C PHE A 158 3.78 -6.34 -6.17
N ASP A 159 3.44 -5.06 -6.40
CA ASP A 159 4.38 -4.04 -6.88
C ASP A 159 5.53 -3.74 -5.91
N LYS A 160 5.38 -4.07 -4.62
CA LYS A 160 6.36 -3.80 -3.55
C LYS A 160 6.96 -5.06 -2.92
N VAL A 161 6.12 -6.06 -2.65
CA VAL A 161 6.48 -7.29 -1.92
C VAL A 161 5.86 -8.52 -2.60
N PRO A 162 6.22 -8.83 -3.85
CA PRO A 162 5.61 -9.90 -4.64
C PRO A 162 5.70 -11.28 -3.98
N LYS A 163 6.80 -11.61 -3.29
CA LYS A 163 6.95 -12.92 -2.65
C LYS A 163 5.99 -13.05 -1.45
N THR A 164 5.88 -12.00 -0.65
CA THR A 164 4.96 -11.97 0.50
C THR A 164 3.51 -12.04 0.04
N CYS A 165 3.18 -11.29 -1.02
CA CYS A 165 1.83 -11.28 -1.58
C CYS A 165 1.46 -12.63 -2.21
N GLU A 166 2.36 -13.27 -2.96
CA GLU A 166 2.11 -14.56 -3.59
C GLU A 166 1.88 -15.66 -2.54
N ASN A 167 2.65 -15.64 -1.45
CA ASN A 167 2.39 -16.51 -0.30
C ASN A 167 0.98 -16.33 0.24
N PHE A 168 0.57 -15.09 0.50
CA PHE A 168 -0.74 -14.82 1.07
C PHE A 168 -1.89 -15.18 0.11
N ARG A 169 -1.76 -14.82 -1.18
CA ARG A 169 -2.74 -15.12 -2.23
C ARG A 169 -2.95 -16.63 -2.39
N ALA A 170 -1.87 -17.39 -2.54
CA ALA A 170 -1.95 -18.84 -2.70
C ALA A 170 -2.52 -19.55 -1.44
N LEU A 171 -2.29 -18.99 -0.25
CA LEU A 171 -2.91 -19.48 0.99
C LEU A 171 -4.41 -19.10 1.09
N CYS A 172 -4.84 -18.00 0.47
CA CYS A 172 -6.27 -17.67 0.34
C CYS A 172 -6.97 -18.63 -0.63
N THR A 173 -6.36 -18.95 -1.78
CA THR A 173 -6.95 -19.88 -2.76
C THR A 173 -6.87 -21.34 -2.33
N GLY A 174 -5.87 -21.70 -1.52
CA GLY A 174 -5.61 -23.07 -1.12
C GLY A 174 -5.02 -23.94 -2.23
N GLU A 175 -4.53 -23.34 -3.32
CA GLU A 175 -4.03 -24.04 -4.51
C GLU A 175 -2.83 -24.96 -4.24
N LYS A 176 -2.14 -24.79 -3.10
CA LYS A 176 -1.04 -25.65 -2.65
C LYS A 176 -1.51 -26.83 -1.79
N GLY A 177 -2.82 -27.06 -1.68
CA GLY A 177 -3.43 -28.12 -0.86
C GLY A 177 -3.58 -27.78 0.62
N PHE A 178 -3.24 -26.56 1.03
CA PHE A 178 -3.42 -26.02 2.37
C PHE A 178 -3.64 -24.51 2.29
N GLY A 179 -4.29 -23.90 3.29
CA GLY A 179 -4.63 -22.49 3.24
C GLY A 179 -5.47 -22.00 4.42
N TYR A 180 -6.02 -20.80 4.28
CA TYR A 180 -6.74 -20.12 5.37
C TYR A 180 -8.18 -20.56 5.56
N LYS A 181 -8.78 -21.28 4.60
CA LYS A 181 -10.16 -21.77 4.71
C LYS A 181 -10.27 -22.67 5.95
N ASN A 182 -11.28 -22.40 6.78
CA ASN A 182 -11.54 -23.02 8.08
C ASN A 182 -10.49 -22.74 9.16
N SER A 183 -9.59 -21.77 8.95
CA SER A 183 -8.70 -21.27 10.01
C SER A 183 -9.36 -20.19 10.86
N ILE A 184 -8.71 -19.78 11.96
CA ILE A 184 -9.27 -18.84 12.93
C ILE A 184 -8.37 -17.62 13.16
N MET A 185 -8.99 -16.54 13.64
CA MET A 185 -8.29 -15.42 14.27
C MET A 185 -8.05 -15.76 15.74
N HIS A 186 -6.94 -16.43 16.02
CA HIS A 186 -6.65 -16.97 17.36
C HIS A 186 -6.21 -15.91 18.38
N ARG A 187 -5.88 -14.68 17.92
CA ARG A 187 -5.42 -13.60 18.80
C ARG A 187 -5.96 -12.24 18.35
N VAL A 188 -6.87 -11.65 19.10
CA VAL A 188 -7.48 -10.36 18.81
C VAL A 188 -7.35 -9.42 20.01
N ILE A 189 -6.69 -8.28 19.81
CA ILE A 189 -6.47 -7.26 20.84
C ILE A 189 -7.15 -5.95 20.36
N PRO A 190 -8.27 -5.55 21.00
CA PRO A 190 -8.96 -4.30 20.66
C PRO A 190 -8.02 -3.09 20.76
N GLY A 191 -8.12 -2.16 19.81
CA GLY A 191 -7.22 -1.00 19.71
C GLY A 191 -5.80 -1.33 19.22
N PHE A 192 -5.56 -2.56 18.80
CA PHE A 192 -4.27 -2.99 18.25
C PHE A 192 -4.45 -3.74 16.93
N MET A 193 -4.80 -5.02 16.97
CA MET A 193 -4.87 -5.86 15.77
C MET A 193 -5.72 -7.13 15.94
N CYS A 194 -6.09 -7.72 14.81
CA CYS A 194 -6.66 -9.06 14.68
C CYS A 194 -5.63 -9.98 14.00
N GLN A 195 -5.13 -11.01 14.69
CA GLN A 195 -4.12 -11.95 14.19
C GLN A 195 -4.73 -13.33 13.93
N GLY A 196 -4.37 -13.90 12.78
CA GLY A 196 -4.80 -15.21 12.30
C GLY A 196 -3.74 -15.89 11.45
N GLY A 197 -4.17 -16.87 10.65
CA GLY A 197 -3.31 -17.54 9.66
C GLY A 197 -2.50 -18.73 10.19
N ASP A 198 -2.69 -19.13 11.45
CA ASP A 198 -2.26 -20.44 11.94
C ASP A 198 -3.33 -21.48 11.62
N PHE A 199 -3.20 -22.11 10.45
CA PHE A 199 -4.12 -23.15 9.98
C PHE A 199 -3.68 -24.57 10.38
N THR A 200 -2.61 -24.73 11.17
CA THR A 200 -2.15 -26.06 11.61
C THR A 200 -2.45 -26.32 13.07
N ASN A 201 -2.15 -25.36 13.94
CA ASN A 201 -2.28 -25.51 15.39
C ASN A 201 -3.35 -24.57 15.98
N PHE A 202 -3.83 -23.60 15.20
CA PHE A 202 -4.90 -22.67 15.58
C PHE A 202 -4.62 -21.88 16.87
N ASN A 203 -3.35 -21.70 17.26
CA ASN A 203 -3.00 -21.11 18.54
C ASN A 203 -1.77 -20.18 18.48
N GLY A 204 -1.22 -19.94 17.29
CA GLY A 204 -0.08 -19.07 17.04
C GLY A 204 1.26 -19.80 17.03
N THR A 205 1.31 -21.11 17.28
CA THR A 205 2.55 -21.91 17.23
C THR A 205 2.80 -22.58 15.90
N GLY A 206 1.79 -22.59 15.01
CA GLY A 206 1.82 -23.28 13.74
C GLY A 206 1.85 -22.36 12.52
N GLY A 207 1.39 -22.92 11.40
CA GLY A 207 1.41 -22.27 10.10
C GLY A 207 2.69 -22.53 9.31
N LYS A 208 2.61 -22.37 7.98
CA LYS A 208 3.74 -22.50 7.05
C LYS A 208 3.50 -21.70 5.79
N SER A 209 4.56 -21.19 5.19
CA SER A 209 4.50 -20.53 3.88
C SER A 209 4.39 -21.53 2.73
N ILE A 210 4.03 -21.04 1.54
CA ILE A 210 4.06 -21.83 0.31
C ILE A 210 5.48 -22.19 -0.14
N TYR A 211 6.50 -21.54 0.42
CA TYR A 211 7.92 -21.77 0.12
C TYR A 211 8.55 -22.85 1.01
N GLY A 212 7.76 -23.43 1.91
CA GLY A 212 8.23 -24.34 2.95
C GLY A 212 8.57 -23.59 4.23
N GLY A 213 7.99 -24.01 5.35
CA GLY A 213 8.27 -23.44 6.67
C GLY A 213 8.21 -21.91 6.70
N LYS A 214 9.35 -21.28 7.02
CA LYS A 214 9.53 -19.83 7.17
C LYS A 214 10.25 -19.20 5.96
N PHE A 215 10.05 -17.90 5.72
CA PHE A 215 10.76 -17.12 4.71
C PHE A 215 11.19 -15.74 5.21
N GLU A 216 12.16 -15.18 4.50
CA GLU A 216 12.83 -13.89 4.76
C GLU A 216 11.86 -12.69 4.77
N ASP A 217 12.22 -11.64 5.51
CA ASP A 217 11.57 -10.34 5.40
C ASP A 217 11.90 -9.71 4.03
N GLU A 218 10.90 -9.53 3.17
CA GLU A 218 11.13 -9.11 1.78
C GLU A 218 11.60 -7.65 1.67
N ASN A 219 10.93 -6.72 2.36
CA ASN A 219 11.41 -5.37 2.66
C ASN A 219 10.47 -4.67 3.66
N PHE A 220 10.87 -3.49 4.14
CA PHE A 220 10.10 -2.66 5.08
C PHE A 220 9.73 -1.28 4.50
N GLY A 221 9.55 -1.19 3.18
CA GLY A 221 9.20 0.05 2.49
C GLY A 221 7.80 0.56 2.84
N LEU A 222 6.85 -0.35 3.06
CA LEU A 222 5.50 -0.03 3.52
C LEU A 222 5.45 0.04 5.06
N LYS A 223 4.55 0.87 5.58
CA LYS A 223 4.42 1.20 7.02
C LYS A 223 3.02 0.94 7.55
N HIS A 224 2.90 0.79 8.86
CA HIS A 224 1.64 0.54 9.55
C HIS A 224 0.89 1.85 9.84
N THR A 225 0.42 2.49 8.77
CA THR A 225 -0.08 3.88 8.83
C THR A 225 -1.46 4.04 9.45
N GLY A 226 -2.20 2.96 9.71
CA GLY A 226 -3.55 3.06 10.27
C GLY A 226 -4.36 1.76 10.27
N PRO A 227 -5.68 1.87 10.56
CA PRO A 227 -6.61 0.75 10.50
C PRO A 227 -6.65 0.09 9.12
N GLY A 228 -6.83 -1.22 9.09
CA GLY A 228 -6.96 -2.02 7.87
C GLY A 228 -5.64 -2.43 7.22
N ILE A 229 -4.48 -1.98 7.72
CA ILE A 229 -3.19 -2.44 7.19
C ILE A 229 -3.02 -3.94 7.47
N LEU A 230 -2.62 -4.68 6.42
CA LEU A 230 -2.35 -6.10 6.44
C LEU A 230 -0.84 -6.34 6.45
N SER A 231 -0.37 -7.12 7.43
CA SER A 231 1.06 -7.31 7.70
C SER A 231 1.37 -8.71 8.22
N MET A 232 2.60 -9.18 7.99
CA MET A 232 3.03 -10.52 8.40
C MET A 232 3.29 -10.58 9.90
N ALA A 233 2.75 -11.60 10.57
CA ALA A 233 3.21 -11.97 11.90
C ALA A 233 4.51 -12.78 11.78
N ASN A 234 5.43 -12.56 12.72
CA ASN A 234 6.70 -13.28 12.79
C ASN A 234 7.12 -13.46 14.26
N SER A 235 8.18 -14.25 14.48
CA SER A 235 8.80 -14.48 15.79
C SER A 235 10.25 -13.99 15.81
N GLY A 236 10.50 -12.86 15.15
CA GLY A 236 11.84 -12.31 14.91
C GLY A 236 12.18 -12.22 13.41
N PRO A 237 13.34 -11.63 13.08
CA PRO A 237 13.75 -11.41 11.69
C PRO A 237 13.67 -12.69 10.86
N HIS A 238 13.17 -12.59 9.63
CA HIS A 238 13.19 -13.65 8.62
C HIS A 238 12.40 -14.92 9.03
N THR A 239 11.35 -14.75 9.83
CA THR A 239 10.50 -15.86 10.29
C THR A 239 9.06 -15.80 9.80
N ASN A 240 8.82 -15.19 8.63
CA ASN A 240 7.49 -15.09 8.04
C ASN A 240 6.98 -16.48 7.65
N GLY A 241 5.72 -16.80 7.97
CA GLY A 241 5.10 -18.08 7.64
C GLY A 241 3.77 -17.86 6.93
N SER A 242 2.68 -18.26 7.57
CA SER A 242 1.31 -17.97 7.13
C SER A 242 0.56 -17.02 8.07
N GLN A 243 1.09 -16.76 9.26
CA GLN A 243 0.40 -15.89 10.20
C GLN A 243 0.47 -14.43 9.76
N PHE A 244 -0.63 -13.72 9.94
CA PHE A 244 -0.79 -12.33 9.56
C PHE A 244 -1.59 -11.59 10.63
N PHE A 245 -1.59 -10.26 10.55
CA PHE A 245 -2.52 -9.45 11.33
C PHE A 245 -3.10 -8.29 10.50
N LEU A 246 -4.31 -7.90 10.88
CA LEU A 246 -4.99 -6.69 10.42
C LEU A 246 -4.94 -5.65 11.54
N CYS A 247 -4.38 -4.47 11.24
CA CYS A 247 -4.35 -3.35 12.17
C CYS A 247 -5.76 -2.81 12.42
N ILE A 248 -6.11 -2.54 13.68
CA ILE A 248 -7.34 -1.80 14.05
C ILE A 248 -7.05 -0.31 14.24
N GLU A 249 -5.79 0.01 14.56
CA GLU A 249 -5.27 1.37 14.79
C GLU A 249 -3.94 1.55 14.06
N LYS A 250 -3.34 2.75 14.12
CA LYS A 250 -1.96 2.97 13.67
C LYS A 250 -0.98 2.25 14.60
N THR A 251 -0.07 1.43 14.05
CA THR A 251 0.87 0.60 14.83
C THR A 251 2.33 0.81 14.42
N GLU A 252 2.80 2.06 14.44
CA GLU A 252 4.13 2.46 13.92
C GLU A 252 5.32 1.80 14.64
N TRP A 253 5.15 1.31 15.87
CA TRP A 253 6.20 0.59 16.60
C TRP A 253 6.58 -0.77 15.99
N LEU A 254 5.78 -1.26 15.03
CA LEU A 254 6.02 -2.46 14.23
C LEU A 254 6.77 -2.18 12.92
N ASP A 255 6.95 -0.91 12.56
CA ASP A 255 7.65 -0.53 11.34
C ASP A 255 9.11 -1.01 11.39
N GLY A 256 9.57 -1.59 10.27
CA GLY A 256 10.92 -2.17 10.18
C GLY A 256 11.06 -3.55 10.82
N LYS A 257 9.97 -4.12 11.36
CA LYS A 257 9.97 -5.43 12.02
C LYS A 257 8.98 -6.41 11.41
N HIS A 258 7.88 -5.91 10.85
CA HIS A 258 6.85 -6.72 10.20
C HIS A 258 6.64 -6.23 8.77
N VAL A 259 6.61 -7.15 7.81
CA VAL A 259 6.42 -6.84 6.40
C VAL A 259 4.96 -6.48 6.16
N VAL A 260 4.70 -5.22 5.84
CA VAL A 260 3.38 -4.75 5.37
C VAL A 260 3.23 -5.12 3.90
N PHE A 261 2.12 -5.75 3.53
CA PHE A 261 1.92 -6.28 2.17
C PHE A 261 0.53 -6.06 1.58
N GLY A 262 -0.37 -5.41 2.31
CA GLY A 262 -1.71 -5.09 1.80
C GLY A 262 -2.49 -4.15 2.69
N LYS A 263 -3.74 -3.87 2.30
CA LYS A 263 -4.73 -3.27 3.19
C LYS A 263 -6.13 -3.83 2.91
N VAL A 264 -7.03 -3.66 3.86
CA VAL A 264 -8.48 -3.81 3.67
C VAL A 264 -9.03 -2.68 2.79
N THR A 265 -9.68 -3.04 1.69
CA THR A 265 -10.40 -2.12 0.78
C THR A 265 -11.90 -2.13 1.00
N ASP A 266 -12.45 -3.23 1.55
CA ASP A 266 -13.87 -3.36 1.89
C ASP A 266 -14.04 -4.29 3.11
N GLY A 267 -15.09 -4.09 3.89
CA GLY A 267 -15.37 -4.89 5.09
C GLY A 267 -14.64 -4.45 6.37
N MET A 268 -14.27 -3.17 6.50
CA MET A 268 -13.65 -2.66 7.74
C MET A 268 -14.62 -2.70 8.95
N ASP A 269 -15.92 -2.66 8.72
CA ASP A 269 -16.94 -2.94 9.73
C ASP A 269 -16.88 -4.37 10.25
N VAL A 270 -16.60 -5.35 9.39
CA VAL A 270 -16.36 -6.76 9.79
C VAL A 270 -15.09 -6.86 10.65
N VAL A 271 -14.00 -6.17 10.27
CA VAL A 271 -12.78 -6.10 11.08
C VAL A 271 -13.05 -5.52 12.47
N LYS A 272 -13.89 -4.47 12.56
CA LYS A 272 -14.33 -3.89 13.83
C LYS A 272 -15.21 -4.86 14.64
N ALA A 273 -16.06 -5.65 13.99
CA ALA A 273 -16.86 -6.68 14.65
C ALA A 273 -15.97 -7.79 15.25
N ILE A 274 -14.92 -8.22 14.52
CA ILE A 274 -13.89 -9.13 15.06
C ILE A 274 -13.21 -8.50 16.26
N ALA A 275 -12.79 -7.23 16.16
CA ALA A 275 -12.15 -6.52 17.26
C ALA A 275 -13.02 -6.47 18.52
N ALA A 276 -14.34 -6.32 18.37
CA ALA A 276 -15.29 -6.23 19.48
C ALA A 276 -15.40 -7.51 20.31
N VAL A 277 -15.08 -8.68 19.72
CA VAL A 277 -15.04 -9.96 20.45
C VAL A 277 -13.64 -10.28 21.02
N GLY A 278 -12.65 -9.41 20.82
CA GLY A 278 -11.30 -9.57 21.35
C GLY A 278 -11.14 -9.19 22.83
N SER A 279 -9.95 -9.41 23.38
CA SER A 279 -9.62 -9.02 24.74
C SER A 279 -8.17 -8.56 24.88
N LYS A 280 -7.83 -7.95 26.04
CA LYS A 280 -6.44 -7.55 26.33
C LYS A 280 -5.45 -8.72 26.31
N SER A 281 -5.93 -9.93 26.65
CA SER A 281 -5.12 -11.15 26.60
C SER A 281 -4.93 -11.71 25.19
N GLY A 282 -5.65 -11.17 24.20
CA GLY A 282 -5.72 -11.70 22.84
C GLY A 282 -6.78 -12.79 22.65
N LYS A 283 -7.29 -13.41 23.71
CA LYS A 283 -8.39 -14.39 23.59
C LYS A 283 -9.68 -13.72 23.11
N THR A 284 -10.43 -14.41 22.26
CA THR A 284 -11.74 -13.97 21.81
C THR A 284 -12.85 -14.54 22.68
N SER A 285 -13.94 -13.80 22.86
CA SER A 285 -15.15 -14.26 23.57
C SER A 285 -16.03 -15.18 22.73
N ALA A 286 -15.83 -15.16 21.40
CA ALA A 286 -16.48 -16.03 20.43
C ALA A 286 -15.44 -16.56 19.42
N PRO A 287 -15.63 -17.75 18.85
CA PRO A 287 -14.82 -18.21 17.74
C PRO A 287 -14.92 -17.25 16.55
N VAL A 288 -13.77 -16.89 15.96
CA VAL A 288 -13.68 -16.07 14.75
C VAL A 288 -13.05 -16.91 13.66
N SER A 289 -13.83 -17.37 12.69
CA SER A 289 -13.36 -18.30 11.66
C SER A 289 -13.46 -17.70 10.25
N ILE A 290 -12.51 -18.11 9.40
CA ILE A 290 -12.49 -17.81 7.98
C ILE A 290 -13.22 -18.97 7.28
N THR A 291 -14.51 -18.81 7.06
CA THR A 291 -15.38 -19.87 6.50
C THR A 291 -15.13 -20.09 5.01
N HIS A 292 -14.81 -19.02 4.29
CA HIS A 292 -14.39 -19.07 2.90
C HIS A 292 -13.37 -17.98 2.63
N CYS A 293 -12.51 -18.22 1.65
CA CYS A 293 -11.47 -17.29 1.23
C CYS A 293 -11.05 -17.61 -0.19
N GLY A 294 -10.46 -16.63 -0.85
CA GLY A 294 -10.00 -16.77 -2.21
C GLY A 294 -9.42 -15.48 -2.76
N GLU A 295 -9.17 -15.51 -4.07
CA GLU A 295 -8.82 -14.35 -4.87
C GLU A 295 -10.09 -13.80 -5.51
N VAL A 296 -10.21 -12.47 -5.60
CA VAL A 296 -11.29 -11.80 -6.31
C VAL A 296 -10.91 -11.76 -7.78
N GLU A 297 -11.80 -12.23 -8.64
CA GLU A 297 -11.59 -12.17 -10.09
C GLU A 297 -11.42 -10.72 -10.55
N PHE A 298 -10.50 -10.49 -11.48
CA PHE A 298 -10.18 -9.13 -11.94
C PHE A 298 -11.41 -8.42 -12.53
N GLU A 299 -12.30 -9.17 -13.18
CA GLU A 299 -13.54 -8.66 -13.75
C GLU A 299 -14.54 -8.16 -12.70
N ASP A 300 -14.43 -8.61 -11.45
CA ASP A 300 -15.29 -8.20 -10.35
C ASP A 300 -14.76 -6.97 -9.60
N PHE A 301 -13.64 -6.38 -10.04
CA PHE A 301 -13.09 -5.18 -9.41
C PHE A 301 -14.01 -3.98 -9.65
N ASN A 302 -14.48 -3.36 -8.57
CA ASN A 302 -15.22 -2.10 -8.59
C ASN A 302 -14.42 -0.97 -7.91
#